data_AF-A0A1E3B603-F1
#
_entry.id   AF-A0A1E3B603-F1
#
_cell.length_a   1.000
_cell.length_b   1.000
_cell.length_c   1.000
_cell.angle_alpha   90.00
_cell.angle_beta   90.00
_cell.angle_gamma   90.00
#
_symmetry.space_group_name_H-M   'P 1'
#
loop_
_entity.id
_entity.type
_entity.pdbx_description
1 polymer ?
#
loop_
_entity_poly.entity_id
_entity_poly.type
_entity_poly.pdbx_seq_one_letter_code
_entity_poly.pdbx_strand_id
1 'polypeptide(L)'
;MTSQQAVQIDIAAIRAAPFQRHLKKKDTEAFITSLSEIDRIIEERRVKDRQKEDHYEQELVQQLLLKQYQEYADIFSKAASDELPP
;
A
#
# COMPACT_ATOMS: atom_id res chain seq x y z
N MET A 1 -1.12 -8.35 27.83
CA MET A 1 -1.59 -9.32 26.83
C MET A 1 -2.42 -8.55 25.81
N THR A 2 -1.81 -8.17 24.69
CA THR A 2 -2.46 -7.40 23.63
C THR A 2 -3.33 -8.34 22.80
N SER A 3 -4.65 -8.16 22.89
CA SER A 3 -5.62 -8.86 22.04
C SER A 3 -5.39 -8.43 20.59
N GLN A 4 -4.88 -9.33 19.75
CA GLN A 4 -4.90 -9.15 18.30
C GLN A 4 -6.36 -9.11 17.85
N GLN A 5 -6.81 -7.94 17.43
CA GLN A 5 -8.12 -7.75 16.85
C GLN A 5 -8.13 -8.50 15.51
N ALA A 6 -8.95 -9.56 15.42
CA ALA A 6 -9.11 -10.32 14.20
C ALA A 6 -9.60 -9.37 13.09
N VAL A 7 -8.83 -9.29 12.00
CA VAL A 7 -9.25 -8.56 10.80
C VAL A 7 -10.54 -9.22 10.31
N GLN A 8 -11.65 -8.49 10.35
CA GLN A 8 -12.92 -8.95 9.83
C GLN A 8 -12.85 -8.95 8.31
N ILE A 9 -12.43 -10.07 7.73
CA ILE A 9 -12.42 -10.25 6.28
C ILE A 9 -13.85 -10.60 5.86
N ASP A 10 -14.52 -9.67 5.17
CA ASP A 10 -15.85 -9.88 4.60
C ASP A 10 -15.76 -10.74 3.33
N ILE A 11 -15.60 -12.06 3.53
CA ILE A 11 -15.62 -13.04 2.44
C ILE A 11 -17.09 -13.31 2.11
N ALA A 12 -17.61 -12.64 1.08
CA ALA A 12 -18.92 -12.96 0.53
C ALA A 12 -18.91 -14.40 -0.04
N ALA A 13 -19.58 -15.32 0.65
CA ALA A 13 -19.73 -16.69 0.17
C ALA A 13 -20.66 -16.72 -1.05
N ILE A 14 -20.08 -16.85 -2.25
CA ILE A 14 -20.86 -17.01 -3.48
C ILE A 14 -21.30 -18.48 -3.59
N ARG A 15 -22.62 -18.71 -3.66
CA ARG A 15 -23.17 -20.04 -3.92
C ARG A 15 -22.75 -20.55 -5.31
N ALA A 16 -22.57 -21.86 -5.45
CA ALA A 16 -22.06 -22.48 -6.67
C ALA A 16 -22.88 -22.15 -7.94
N ALA A 17 -24.21 -22.12 -7.86
CA ALA A 17 -25.06 -21.85 -9.02
C ALA A 17 -24.94 -20.40 -9.55
N PRO A 18 -24.99 -19.35 -8.70
CA PRO A 18 -24.62 -17.99 -9.10
C PRO A 18 -23.21 -17.88 -9.70
N PHE A 19 -22.21 -18.52 -9.09
CA PHE A 19 -20.84 -18.52 -9.60
C PHE A 19 -20.77 -19.12 -11.01
N GLN A 20 -21.36 -20.29 -11.22
CA GLN A 20 -21.40 -20.94 -12.53
C GLN A 20 -22.13 -20.10 -13.60
N ARG A 21 -23.21 -19.40 -13.23
CA ARG A 21 -23.91 -18.48 -14.16
C ARG A 21 -23.04 -17.28 -14.52
N HIS A 22 -22.28 -16.75 -13.55
CA HIS A 22 -21.37 -15.63 -13.76
C HIS A 22 -20.26 -16.00 -14.75
N LEU A 23 -19.63 -17.17 -14.59
CA LEU A 23 -18.58 -17.68 -15.48
C LEU A 23 -19.00 -17.85 -16.95
N LYS A 24 -20.29 -17.90 -17.26
CA LYS A 24 -20.79 -18.03 -18.65
C LYS A 24 -20.90 -16.70 -19.39
N LYS A 25 -20.69 -15.55 -18.71
CA LYS A 25 -20.72 -14.24 -19.36
C LYS A 25 -19.43 -14.02 -20.16
N LYS A 26 -19.56 -13.40 -21.33
CA LYS A 26 -18.43 -13.18 -22.25
C LYS A 26 -17.32 -12.30 -21.66
N ASP A 27 -17.67 -11.40 -20.75
CA ASP A 27 -16.75 -10.45 -20.13
C ASP A 27 -16.32 -10.88 -18.72
N THR A 28 -16.39 -12.18 -18.41
CA THR A 28 -16.01 -12.71 -17.10
C THR A 28 -14.75 -13.55 -17.22
N GLU A 29 -13.72 -13.15 -16.48
CA GLU A 29 -12.48 -13.90 -16.32
C GLU A 29 -12.43 -14.53 -14.91
N ALA A 30 -12.04 -15.80 -14.86
CA ALA A 30 -11.82 -16.51 -13.61
C ALA A 30 -10.32 -16.64 -13.37
N PHE A 31 -9.87 -16.31 -12.16
CA PHE A 31 -8.50 -16.54 -11.73
C PHE A 31 -8.49 -17.27 -10.39
N ILE A 32 -7.39 -17.96 -10.13
CA ILE A 32 -7.14 -18.68 -8.88
C ILE A 32 -5.84 -18.10 -8.32
N THR A 33 -5.85 -17.73 -7.04
CA THR A 33 -4.68 -17.23 -6.33
C THR A 33 -4.76 -17.67 -4.88
N SER A 34 -3.64 -17.55 -4.16
CA SER A 34 -3.57 -17.82 -2.72
C SER A 34 -3.69 -16.54 -1.90
N LEU A 35 -4.18 -16.62 -0.67
CA LEU A 35 -4.20 -15.46 0.25
C LEU A 35 -2.79 -14.90 0.46
N SER A 36 -1.78 -15.77 0.58
CA SER A 36 -0.38 -15.37 0.70
C SER A 36 0.15 -14.58 -0.51
N GLU A 37 -0.32 -14.92 -1.71
CA GLU A 37 0.06 -14.21 -2.93
C GLU A 37 -0.64 -12.85 -3.01
N ILE A 38 -1.90 -12.77 -2.59
CA ILE A 38 -2.62 -11.49 -2.44
C ILE A 38 -1.88 -10.59 -1.45
N ASP A 39 -1.54 -11.10 -0.25
CA ASP A 39 -0.84 -10.33 0.78
C ASP A 39 0.51 -9.82 0.25
N ARG A 40 1.27 -10.66 -0.44
CA ARG A 40 2.54 -10.28 -1.06
C ARG A 40 2.35 -9.15 -2.08
N ILE A 41 1.34 -9.24 -2.95
CA ILE A 41 1.08 -8.23 -3.98
C ILE A 41 0.64 -6.90 -3.34
N ILE A 42 -0.17 -6.96 -2.28
CA ILE A 42 -0.59 -5.77 -1.53
C ILE A 42 0.63 -5.07 -0.95
N GLU A 43 1.52 -5.81 -0.27
CA GLU A 43 2.72 -5.22 0.32
C GLU A 43 3.69 -4.69 -0.74
N GLU A 44 3.86 -5.38 -1.87
CA GLU A 44 4.68 -4.89 -2.98
C GLU A 44 4.13 -3.56 -3.54
N ARG A 45 2.81 -3.42 -3.70
CA ARG A 45 2.19 -2.17 -4.12
C ARG A 45 2.39 -1.06 -3.10
N ARG A 46 2.17 -1.35 -1.81
CA ARG A 46 2.39 -0.38 -0.72
C ARG A 46 3.83 0.12 -0.66
N VAL A 47 4.82 -0.75 -0.86
CA VAL A 47 6.23 -0.36 -0.91
C VAL A 47 6.47 0.60 -2.08
N LYS A 48 5.95 0.27 -3.27
CA LYS A 48 6.09 1.15 -4.45
C LYS A 48 5.42 2.50 -4.27
N ASP A 49 4.25 2.53 -3.63
CA ASP A 49 3.53 3.76 -3.37
C ASP A 49 4.28 4.65 -2.37
N ARG A 50 4.80 4.07 -1.27
CA ARG A 50 5.69 4.79 -0.34
C ARG A 50 6.93 5.35 -1.04
N GLN A 51 7.61 4.55 -1.85
CA GLN A 51 8.78 5.01 -2.61
C GLN A 51 8.47 6.19 -3.54
N LYS A 52 7.29 6.21 -4.16
CA LYS A 52 6.85 7.34 -5.00
C LYS A 52 6.54 8.58 -4.17
N GLU A 53 5.89 8.41 -3.03
CA GLU A 53 5.63 9.50 -2.07
C GLU A 53 6.94 10.11 -1.59
N ASP A 54 7.90 9.28 -1.18
CA ASP A 54 9.21 9.74 -0.69
C ASP A 54 9.98 10.52 -1.76
N HIS A 55 9.95 10.05 -3.01
CA HIS A 55 10.59 10.75 -4.14
C HIS A 55 9.93 12.11 -4.41
N TYR A 56 8.60 12.15 -4.42
CA TYR A 56 7.85 13.39 -4.64
C TYR A 56 8.08 14.40 -3.50
N GLU A 57 8.10 13.93 -2.24
CA GLU A 57 8.44 14.76 -1.09
C GLU A 57 9.87 15.31 -1.18
N GLN A 58 10.85 14.50 -1.55
CA GLN A 58 12.23 14.95 -1.75
C GLN A 58 12.34 16.05 -2.81
N GLU A 59 11.63 15.92 -3.93
CA GLU A 59 11.57 16.96 -4.97
C GLU A 59 10.96 18.26 -4.43
N LEU A 60 9.87 18.18 -3.68
CA LEU A 60 9.22 19.34 -3.06
C LEU A 60 10.13 20.03 -2.05
N VAL A 61 10.82 19.25 -1.20
CA VAL A 61 11.78 19.75 -0.21
C VAL A 61 12.89 20.53 -0.93
N GLN A 62 13.44 19.99 -2.02
CA GLN A 62 14.48 20.69 -2.80
C GLN A 62 13.97 21.97 -3.48
N GLN A 63 12.72 21.98 -3.97
CA GLN A 63 12.14 23.15 -4.64
C GLN A 63 11.74 24.27 -3.68
N LEU A 64 11.20 23.92 -2.51
CA LEU A 64 10.60 24.88 -1.57
C LEU A 64 11.59 25.40 -0.53
N LEU A 65 12.68 24.68 -0.24
CA LEU A 65 13.64 25.14 0.75
C LEU A 65 14.37 26.40 0.30
N LEU A 66 14.36 27.40 1.19
CA LEU A 66 15.23 28.56 1.09
C LEU A 66 16.70 28.12 1.09
N LYS A 67 17.53 28.80 0.29
CA LYS A 67 18.96 28.46 0.12
C LYS A 67 19.73 28.32 1.44
N GLN A 68 19.39 29.15 2.44
CA GLN A 68 20.03 29.14 3.76
C GLN A 68 19.76 27.86 4.58
N TYR A 69 18.72 27.09 4.22
CA TYR A 69 18.36 25.86 4.93
C TYR A 69 18.69 24.59 4.12
N GLN A 70 19.25 24.72 2.91
CA GLN A 70 19.55 23.58 2.05
C GLN A 70 20.49 22.55 2.71
N GLU A 71 21.39 22.99 3.59
CA GLU A 71 22.26 22.10 4.37
C GLU A 71 21.47 21.20 5.34
N TYR A 72 20.27 21.61 5.72
CA TYR A 72 19.35 20.87 6.58
C TYR A 72 18.21 20.21 5.80
N ALA A 73 18.33 19.99 4.48
CA ALA A 73 17.23 19.41 3.71
C ALA A 73 16.77 18.04 4.25
N ASP A 74 17.69 17.31 4.90
CA ASP A 74 17.44 16.03 5.57
C ASP A 74 16.45 16.13 6.73
N ILE A 75 16.50 17.18 7.56
CA ILE A 75 15.56 17.33 8.70
C ILE A 75 14.12 17.58 8.25
N PHE A 76 13.92 18.06 7.02
CA PHE A 76 12.60 18.27 6.43
C PHE A 76 12.08 17.02 5.72
N SER A 77 12.87 15.94 5.64
CA SER A 77 12.45 14.67 5.09
C SER A 77 11.64 13.89 6.13
N LYS A 78 10.44 13.46 5.74
CA LYS A 78 9.58 12.59 6.54
C LYS A 78 10.28 11.27 6.91
N ALA A 79 11.05 10.69 5.98
CA ALA A 79 11.81 9.46 6.24
C ALA A 79 12.83 9.64 7.37
N ALA A 80 13.53 10.77 7.42
CA ALA A 80 14.46 11.08 8.51
C ALA A 80 13.73 11.34 9.84
N SER A 81 12.51 11.91 9.78
CA SER A 81 11.66 12.09 10.97
C SER A 81 11.19 10.77 11.57
N ASP A 82 10.87 9.76 10.75
CA ASP A 82 10.38 8.45 11.21
C ASP A 82 11.47 7.62 11.93
N GLU A 83 12.75 7.99 11.78
CA GLU A 83 13.88 7.36 12.48
C GLU A 83 14.17 7.98 13.86
N LEU A 84 13.51 9.08 14.23
CA LEU A 84 13.73 9.74 15.51
C LEU A 84 13.10 8.94 16.67
N PRO A 85 13.83 8.75 17.79
CA PRO A 85 13.26 8.10 18.97
C PRO A 85 12.12 8.94 19.58
N PRO A 86 11.10 8.29 20.19
CA PRO A 86 9.93 8.95 20.77
C PRO A 86 10.24 9.77 22.04
#